data_AF-A0A847D8N2-F1
#
_entry.id   AF-A0A847D8N2-F1
#
_cell.length_a   1.000
_cell.length_b   1.000
_cell.length_c   1.000
_cell.angle_alpha   90.00
_cell.angle_beta   90.00
_cell.angle_gamma   90.00
#
_symmetry.space_group_name_H-M   'P 1'
#
loop_
_entity.id
_entity.type
_entity.pdbx_description
1 polymer ?
#
loop_
_entity_poly.entity_id
_entity_poly.type
_entity_poly.pdbx_seq_one_letter_code
_entity_poly.pdbx_strand_id
1 'polypeptide(L)'
;MIPAETVLNTYKRIEDSLYNVLQVVPYCDNHKQTWSDHLVTIMLESCSLLDSLWRAESWQSPCVQNDKKRNDIKMLDYFRYFGEYIESKWIVFWGENPEIIYPFKDWTKTGLYKTEKDQNFLDWWTAYNSLKHDRLQNRPEATLYRSVRAVGALFLAILRCEACRIAIAQAGWLSCDFSNPEAWLGEDTPSCKERYITAESKLFSYAVGWGNEEIPSKKNWRGPSSYRFKRWFDT
;
A
#
# COMPACT_ATOMS: atom_id res chain seq x y z
N MET A 1 -8.04 7.77 -18.57
CA MET A 1 -8.68 6.58 -17.97
C MET A 1 -7.59 5.71 -17.38
N ILE A 2 -7.75 5.21 -16.15
CA ILE A 2 -6.77 4.32 -15.51
C ILE A 2 -7.00 2.90 -16.05
N PRO A 3 -5.99 2.22 -16.62
CA PRO A 3 -6.14 0.85 -17.12
C PRO A 3 -6.07 -0.16 -15.95
N ALA A 4 -7.19 -0.34 -15.24
CA ALA A 4 -7.26 -1.09 -13.98
C ALA A 4 -6.69 -2.52 -14.05
N GLU A 5 -7.04 -3.29 -15.08
CA GLU A 5 -6.48 -4.65 -15.25
C GLU A 5 -4.95 -4.64 -15.39
N THR A 6 -4.41 -3.68 -16.14
CA THR A 6 -2.96 -3.51 -16.28
C THR A 6 -2.32 -3.14 -14.95
N VAL A 7 -2.94 -2.26 -14.16
CA VAL A 7 -2.46 -1.89 -12.82
C VAL A 7 -2.39 -3.14 -11.93
N LEU A 8 -3.45 -3.94 -11.86
CA LEU A 8 -3.48 -5.14 -11.03
C LEU A 8 -2.53 -6.24 -11.50
N ASN A 9 -2.45 -6.49 -12.80
CA ASN A 9 -1.50 -7.48 -13.34
C ASN A 9 -0.05 -7.04 -13.10
N THR A 10 0.23 -5.74 -13.19
CA THR A 10 1.55 -5.20 -12.86
C THR A 10 1.84 -5.37 -11.37
N TYR A 11 0.89 -5.06 -10.48
CA TYR A 11 1.04 -5.31 -9.05
C TYR A 11 1.32 -6.78 -8.76
N LYS A 12 0.55 -7.73 -9.33
CA LYS A 12 0.74 -9.17 -9.11
C LYS A 12 2.15 -9.61 -9.50
N ARG A 13 2.68 -9.11 -10.63
CA ARG A 13 4.06 -9.38 -11.06
C ARG A 13 5.09 -8.83 -10.07
N ILE A 14 4.88 -7.61 -9.55
CA ILE A 14 5.77 -7.01 -8.53
C ILE A 14 5.71 -7.82 -7.23
N GLU A 15 4.51 -8.18 -6.78
CA GLU A 15 4.29 -8.98 -5.57
C GLU A 15 4.91 -10.38 -5.70
N ASP A 16 4.77 -11.04 -6.85
CA ASP A 16 5.41 -12.32 -7.12
C ASP A 16 6.93 -12.21 -7.13
N SER A 17 7.47 -11.10 -7.65
CA SER A 17 8.91 -10.84 -7.62
C SER A 17 9.41 -10.69 -6.17
N LEU A 18 8.67 -9.96 -5.32
CA LEU A 18 8.97 -9.87 -3.89
C LEU A 18 8.84 -11.23 -3.19
N TYR A 19 7.80 -11.99 -3.49
CA TYR A 19 7.61 -13.34 -2.97
C TYR A 19 8.81 -14.25 -3.29
N ASN A 20 9.32 -14.18 -4.52
CA ASN A 20 10.49 -14.96 -4.93
C ASN A 20 11.76 -14.55 -4.18
N VAL A 21 11.95 -13.26 -3.88
CA VAL A 21 13.05 -12.82 -2.99
C VAL A 21 12.89 -13.43 -1.60
N LEU A 22 11.67 -13.44 -1.06
CA LEU A 22 11.37 -13.98 0.27
C LEU A 22 11.58 -15.49 0.36
N GLN A 23 11.53 -16.23 -0.75
CA GLN A 23 11.88 -17.66 -0.78
C GLN A 23 13.38 -17.92 -0.54
N VAL A 24 14.22 -16.92 -0.78
CA VAL A 24 15.68 -17.02 -0.64
C VAL A 24 16.16 -16.28 0.61
N VAL A 25 15.61 -15.10 0.87
CA VAL A 25 15.95 -14.23 1.99
C VAL A 25 14.70 -14.02 2.84
N PRO A 26 14.53 -14.78 3.95
CA PRO A 26 13.34 -14.65 4.78
C PRO A 26 13.29 -13.27 5.44
N TYR A 27 12.07 -12.75 5.62
CA TYR A 27 11.87 -11.47 6.27
C TYR A 27 12.01 -11.61 7.79
N CYS A 28 13.21 -11.32 8.29
CA CYS A 28 13.53 -11.27 9.71
C CYS A 28 14.46 -10.07 9.98
N ASP A 29 14.65 -9.71 11.25
CA ASP A 29 15.40 -8.50 11.62
C ASP A 29 16.81 -8.44 11.03
N ASN A 30 17.49 -9.58 10.94
CA ASN A 30 18.84 -9.67 10.36
C ASN A 30 18.87 -9.42 8.85
N HIS A 31 17.76 -9.65 8.14
CA HIS A 31 17.68 -9.53 6.68
C HIS A 31 16.96 -8.27 6.21
N LYS A 32 16.34 -7.50 7.11
CA LYS A 32 15.62 -6.26 6.77
C LYS A 32 16.47 -5.26 5.96
N GLN A 33 17.78 -5.22 6.23
CA GLN A 33 18.73 -4.34 5.53
C GLN A 33 19.41 -4.99 4.30
N THR A 34 19.09 -6.23 3.97
CA THR A 34 19.62 -6.89 2.76
C THR A 34 19.10 -6.18 1.52
N TRP A 35 19.98 -5.90 0.57
CA TRP A 35 19.65 -5.28 -0.72
C TRP A 35 20.04 -6.22 -1.87
N SER A 36 19.42 -6.01 -3.03
CA SER A 36 19.80 -6.69 -4.28
C SER A 36 19.30 -5.90 -5.49
N ASP A 37 19.84 -6.16 -6.67
CA ASP A 37 19.36 -5.54 -7.91
C ASP A 37 17.88 -5.91 -8.22
N HIS A 38 17.42 -7.07 -7.72
CA HIS A 38 16.01 -7.45 -7.79
C HIS A 38 15.13 -6.55 -6.93
N LEU A 39 15.57 -6.23 -5.70
CA LEU A 39 14.86 -5.29 -4.83
C LEU A 39 14.87 -3.87 -5.38
N VAL A 40 15.95 -3.44 -6.05
CA VAL A 40 15.98 -2.16 -6.80
C VAL A 40 14.86 -2.11 -7.83
N THR A 41 14.67 -3.20 -8.58
CA THR A 41 13.63 -3.29 -9.62
C THR A 41 12.24 -3.26 -8.99
N ILE A 42 12.01 -4.06 -7.94
CA ILE A 42 10.75 -4.09 -7.19
C ILE A 42 10.39 -2.68 -6.69
N MET A 43 11.33 -1.96 -6.07
CA MET A 43 11.09 -0.61 -5.55
C MET A 43 10.78 0.41 -6.65
N LEU A 44 11.53 0.38 -7.76
CA LEU A 44 11.31 1.31 -8.87
C LEU A 44 9.95 1.07 -9.53
N GLU A 45 9.59 -0.19 -9.77
CA GLU A 45 8.30 -0.53 -10.38
C GLU A 45 7.13 -0.22 -9.44
N SER A 46 7.23 -0.58 -8.15
CA SER A 46 6.15 -0.35 -7.18
C SER A 46 5.87 1.14 -7.00
N CYS A 47 6.92 1.94 -6.79
CA CYS A 47 6.79 3.37 -6.55
C CYS A 47 6.42 4.14 -7.81
N SER A 48 6.91 3.73 -8.98
CA SER A 48 6.52 4.35 -10.26
C SER A 48 5.05 4.09 -10.61
N LEU A 49 4.55 2.89 -10.34
CA LEU A 49 3.13 2.57 -10.54
C LEU A 49 2.25 3.34 -9.53
N LEU A 50 2.68 3.41 -8.27
CA LEU A 50 2.00 4.22 -7.24
C LEU A 50 1.95 5.70 -7.65
N ASP A 51 3.07 6.29 -8.07
CA ASP A 51 3.12 7.69 -8.55
C ASP A 51 2.14 7.90 -9.70
N SER A 52 2.09 6.99 -10.66
CA SER A 52 1.22 7.08 -11.83
C SER A 52 -0.26 6.99 -11.46
N LEU A 53 -0.60 6.06 -10.56
CA LEU A 53 -1.96 5.86 -10.05
C LEU A 53 -2.44 7.10 -9.30
N TRP A 54 -1.66 7.55 -8.32
CA TRP A 54 -2.00 8.70 -7.50
C TRP A 54 -1.99 10.01 -8.25
N ARG A 55 -1.12 10.19 -9.25
CA ARG A 55 -1.18 11.34 -10.16
C ARG A 55 -2.47 11.36 -10.98
N ALA A 56 -3.00 10.20 -11.37
CA ALA A 56 -4.25 10.14 -12.14
C ALA A 56 -5.48 10.44 -11.26
N GLU A 57 -5.45 10.02 -10.00
CA GLU A 57 -6.53 10.24 -9.02
C GLU A 57 -6.51 11.64 -8.43
N SER A 58 -5.37 12.07 -7.88
CA SER A 58 -5.25 13.36 -7.21
C SER A 58 -5.45 14.54 -8.16
N TRP A 59 -5.12 14.37 -9.44
CA TRP A 59 -5.40 15.35 -10.47
C TRP A 59 -6.90 15.62 -10.67
N GLN A 60 -7.81 14.81 -10.16
CA GLN A 60 -9.25 15.09 -10.22
C GLN A 60 -9.70 16.06 -9.11
N SER A 61 -8.85 16.33 -8.13
CA SER A 61 -9.18 17.15 -6.96
C SER A 61 -8.86 18.63 -7.17
N PRO A 62 -9.80 19.55 -6.85
CA PRO A 62 -9.53 21.00 -6.85
C PRO A 62 -8.36 21.42 -5.95
N CYS A 63 -8.10 20.69 -4.84
CA CYS A 63 -7.00 21.00 -3.92
C CYS A 63 -5.60 20.72 -4.50
N VAL A 64 -5.53 20.06 -5.67
CA VAL A 64 -4.29 19.75 -6.40
C VAL A 64 -4.24 20.50 -7.74
N GLN A 65 -5.37 20.61 -8.46
CA GLN A 65 -5.43 21.26 -9.77
C GLN A 65 -5.14 22.76 -9.73
N ASN A 66 -5.64 23.46 -8.69
CA ASN A 66 -5.56 24.93 -8.64
C ASN A 66 -4.13 25.46 -8.52
N ASP A 67 -3.19 24.62 -8.08
CA ASP A 67 -1.84 25.06 -7.70
C ASP A 67 -0.76 24.71 -8.75
N LYS A 68 -1.00 23.77 -9.69
CA LYS A 68 0.09 23.16 -10.51
C LYS A 68 -0.36 22.56 -11.86
N LYS A 69 0.61 22.34 -12.77
CA LYS A 69 0.42 21.46 -13.94
C LYS A 69 0.49 20.00 -13.51
N ARG A 70 -0.18 19.11 -14.26
CA ARG A 70 -0.24 17.66 -13.95
C ARG A 70 1.12 16.98 -13.78
N ASN A 71 2.13 17.41 -14.53
CA ASN A 71 3.48 16.83 -14.46
C ASN A 71 4.28 17.34 -13.25
N ASP A 72 3.83 18.41 -12.61
CA ASP A 72 4.52 19.03 -11.48
C ASP A 72 3.99 18.53 -10.12
N ILE A 73 3.03 17.59 -10.13
CA ILE A 73 2.51 16.95 -8.92
C ILE A 73 3.64 16.15 -8.25
N LYS A 74 3.84 16.39 -6.96
CA LYS A 74 4.86 15.78 -6.11
C LYS A 74 4.20 15.00 -4.96
N MET A 75 5.02 14.28 -4.19
CA MET A 75 4.59 13.52 -3.02
C MET A 75 3.75 14.32 -2.02
N LEU A 76 4.10 15.59 -1.81
CA LEU A 76 3.36 16.47 -0.90
C LEU A 76 1.92 16.71 -1.36
N ASP A 77 1.67 16.73 -2.67
CA ASP A 77 0.32 16.91 -3.21
C ASP A 77 -0.52 15.64 -2.99
N TYR A 78 0.10 14.44 -3.09
CA TYR A 78 -0.54 13.19 -2.68
C TYR A 78 -0.83 13.18 -1.19
N PHE A 79 0.09 13.66 -0.36
CA PHE A 79 -0.14 13.78 1.08
C PHE A 79 -1.32 14.72 1.38
N ARG A 80 -1.41 15.88 0.73
CA ARG A 80 -2.56 16.79 0.89
C ARG A 80 -3.90 16.15 0.55
N TYR A 81 -3.93 15.22 -0.41
CA TYR A 81 -5.15 14.61 -0.89
C TYR A 81 -5.51 13.29 -0.18
N PHE A 82 -4.51 12.45 0.10
CA PHE A 82 -4.69 11.11 0.66
C PHE A 82 -4.25 10.98 2.13
N GLY A 83 -3.50 11.95 2.65
CA GLY A 83 -2.76 11.84 3.92
C GLY A 83 -3.64 11.45 5.09
N GLU A 84 -4.64 12.27 5.41
CA GLU A 84 -5.60 12.04 6.50
C GLU A 84 -6.25 10.65 6.42
N TYR A 85 -6.50 10.18 5.20
CA TYR A 85 -7.12 8.89 4.95
C TYR A 85 -6.18 7.71 5.16
N ILE A 86 -5.01 7.73 4.51
CA ILE A 86 -4.18 6.53 4.33
C ILE A 86 -3.12 6.35 5.43
N GLU A 87 -2.78 7.42 6.14
CA GLU A 87 -1.72 7.46 7.15
C GLU A 87 -1.89 6.42 8.26
N SER A 88 -3.12 6.29 8.77
CA SER A 88 -3.46 5.36 9.85
C SER A 88 -3.58 3.91 9.39
N LYS A 89 -3.61 3.68 8.08
CA LYS A 89 -3.92 2.37 7.51
C LYS A 89 -2.75 1.42 7.70
N TRP A 90 -3.09 0.23 8.16
CA TRP A 90 -2.16 -0.88 8.32
C TRP A 90 -2.53 -2.04 7.41
N ILE A 91 -1.56 -2.88 7.12
CA ILE A 91 -1.73 -4.14 6.40
C ILE A 91 -1.03 -5.25 7.16
N VAL A 92 -1.53 -6.47 7.03
CA VAL A 92 -0.80 -7.68 7.45
C VAL A 92 0.10 -8.08 6.30
N PHE A 93 1.39 -8.18 6.57
CA PHE A 93 2.35 -8.78 5.65
C PHE A 93 2.61 -10.23 6.04
N TRP A 94 2.39 -11.13 5.10
CA TRP A 94 2.57 -12.57 5.26
C TRP A 94 3.99 -12.99 4.89
N GLY A 95 4.95 -12.60 5.73
CA GLY A 95 6.31 -13.14 5.72
C GLY A 95 6.37 -14.53 6.36
N GLU A 96 7.57 -14.93 6.81
CA GLU A 96 7.74 -16.16 7.62
C GLU A 96 6.88 -16.11 8.89
N ASN A 97 6.85 -14.94 9.53
CA ASN A 97 5.88 -14.59 10.55
C ASN A 97 5.02 -13.41 10.07
N PRO A 98 3.72 -13.39 10.37
CA PRO A 98 2.87 -12.27 10.02
C PRO A 98 3.26 -11.01 10.81
N GLU A 99 3.48 -9.91 10.10
CA GLU A 99 3.79 -8.61 10.71
C GLU A 99 2.77 -7.55 10.29
N ILE A 100 2.40 -6.65 11.21
CA ILE A 100 1.63 -5.46 10.88
C ILE A 100 2.58 -4.41 10.32
N ILE A 101 2.27 -3.91 9.13
CA ILE A 101 3.01 -2.83 8.48
C ILE A 101 2.10 -1.62 8.35
N TYR A 102 2.64 -0.44 8.64
CA TYR A 102 2.00 0.84 8.39
C TYR A 102 2.81 1.60 7.33
N PRO A 103 2.50 1.43 6.02
CA PRO A 103 3.34 1.99 4.96
C PRO A 103 3.42 3.52 4.98
N PHE A 104 2.39 4.18 5.53
CA PHE A 104 2.24 5.63 5.54
C PHE A 104 2.33 6.28 6.93
N LYS A 105 2.62 5.51 8.00
CA LYS A 105 2.59 6.03 9.38
C LYS A 105 3.49 7.22 9.62
N ASP A 106 4.62 7.32 8.93
CA ASP A 106 5.54 8.44 9.14
C ASP A 106 4.98 9.79 8.67
N TRP A 107 3.86 9.79 7.94
CA TRP A 107 3.09 11.00 7.66
C TRP A 107 2.53 11.66 8.95
N THR A 108 2.34 10.93 10.06
CA THR A 108 1.77 11.48 11.31
C THR A 108 2.72 12.45 12.00
N LYS A 109 4.02 12.32 11.73
CA LYS A 109 5.08 13.16 12.33
C LYS A 109 5.07 14.59 11.77
N THR A 110 4.23 14.87 10.77
CA THR A 110 4.14 16.18 10.11
C THR A 110 3.41 17.23 10.93
N GLY A 111 2.59 16.85 11.92
CA GLY A 111 2.01 17.69 12.98
C GLY A 111 1.08 18.85 12.58
N LEU A 112 1.32 19.52 11.45
CA LEU A 112 0.55 20.55 10.77
C LEU A 112 1.44 21.07 9.64
N TYR A 113 1.13 20.71 8.39
CA TYR A 113 1.46 21.38 7.11
C TYR A 113 2.39 22.62 7.15
N LYS A 114 3.71 22.51 7.37
CA LYS A 114 4.49 23.75 7.49
C LYS A 114 5.72 23.97 6.61
N THR A 115 6.51 23.00 6.12
CA THR A 115 7.59 23.39 5.21
C THR A 115 8.06 22.32 4.22
N GLU A 116 8.70 22.77 3.13
CA GLU A 116 9.44 21.90 2.20
C GLU A 116 10.60 21.13 2.85
N LYS A 117 11.07 21.55 4.03
CA LYS A 117 12.18 20.88 4.75
C LYS A 117 11.73 19.58 5.43
N ASP A 118 10.43 19.36 5.52
CA ASP A 118 9.82 18.16 6.09
C ASP A 118 9.54 17.07 5.02
N GLN A 119 9.99 17.24 3.76
CA GLN A 119 9.51 16.47 2.60
C GLN A 119 9.84 14.96 2.51
N ASN A 120 10.47 14.33 3.51
CA ASN A 120 10.94 12.93 3.44
C ASN A 120 10.51 12.08 4.63
N PHE A 121 9.20 11.90 4.81
CA PHE A 121 8.69 11.05 5.89
C PHE A 121 8.72 9.56 5.57
N LEU A 122 8.48 9.18 4.32
CA LEU A 122 8.41 7.77 3.95
C LEU A 122 9.77 7.28 3.50
N ASP A 123 10.42 6.51 4.36
CA ASP A 123 11.73 5.90 4.13
C ASP A 123 11.86 5.22 2.76
N TRP A 124 10.82 4.48 2.35
CA TRP A 124 10.77 3.78 1.08
C TRP A 124 10.62 4.73 -0.13
N TRP A 125 9.92 5.86 0.03
CA TRP A 125 9.79 6.86 -1.05
C TRP A 125 11.07 7.67 -1.22
N THR A 126 11.74 8.01 -0.12
CA THR A 126 13.05 8.67 -0.16
C THR A 126 14.07 7.78 -0.87
N ALA A 127 14.13 6.50 -0.51
CA ALA A 127 14.97 5.52 -1.20
C ALA A 127 14.63 5.40 -2.70
N TYR A 128 13.34 5.36 -3.06
CA TYR A 128 12.91 5.38 -4.45
C TYR A 128 13.42 6.62 -5.21
N ASN A 129 13.31 7.82 -4.65
CA ASN A 129 13.82 9.03 -5.31
C ASN A 129 15.34 8.97 -5.50
N SER A 130 16.10 8.51 -4.49
CA SER A 130 17.54 8.30 -4.62
C SER A 130 17.88 7.32 -5.76
N LEU A 131 17.15 6.19 -5.86
CA LEU A 131 17.30 5.19 -6.92
C LEU A 131 16.89 5.72 -8.30
N LYS A 132 15.88 6.59 -8.36
CA LYS A 132 15.37 7.20 -9.60
C LYS A 132 16.39 8.18 -10.18
N HIS A 133 17.09 8.92 -9.34
CA HIS A 133 18.03 9.97 -9.77
C HIS A 133 19.46 9.47 -9.98
N ASP A 134 19.97 8.60 -9.10
CA ASP A 134 21.30 8.00 -9.23
C ASP A 134 21.27 6.53 -8.81
N ARG A 135 20.77 5.70 -9.74
CA ARG A 135 20.52 4.29 -9.48
C ARG A 135 21.79 3.55 -9.08
N LEU A 136 22.89 3.74 -9.81
CA LEU A 136 24.08 2.90 -9.69
C LEU A 136 24.77 3.07 -8.33
N GLN A 137 24.80 4.30 -7.82
CA GLN A 137 25.36 4.62 -6.50
C GLN A 137 24.41 4.25 -5.37
N ASN A 138 23.10 4.42 -5.57
CA ASN A 138 22.11 4.26 -4.50
C ASN A 138 21.45 2.86 -4.43
N ARG A 139 21.93 1.85 -5.16
CA ARG A 139 21.38 0.47 -5.10
C ARG A 139 21.19 -0.08 -3.69
N PRO A 140 22.12 0.15 -2.73
CA PRO A 140 21.95 -0.32 -1.36
C PRO A 140 20.74 0.27 -0.63
N GLU A 141 20.16 1.37 -1.12
CA GLU A 141 18.93 1.94 -0.57
C GLU A 141 17.71 1.01 -0.79
N ALA A 142 17.78 0.08 -1.75
CA ALA A 142 16.74 -0.88 -2.06
C ALA A 142 16.75 -2.09 -1.12
N THR A 143 16.50 -1.86 0.16
CA THR A 143 16.49 -2.91 1.17
C THR A 143 15.19 -3.71 1.15
N LEU A 144 15.24 -4.94 1.68
CA LEU A 144 14.07 -5.81 1.82
C LEU A 144 12.96 -5.11 2.62
N TYR A 145 13.32 -4.45 3.73
CA TYR A 145 12.40 -3.66 4.56
C TYR A 145 11.65 -2.58 3.78
N ARG A 146 12.37 -1.75 3.02
CA ARG A 146 11.78 -0.67 2.22
C ARG A 146 10.95 -1.20 1.06
N SER A 147 11.39 -2.30 0.44
CA SER A 147 10.67 -2.94 -0.65
C SER A 147 9.31 -3.50 -0.20
N VAL A 148 9.25 -4.20 0.94
CA VAL A 148 7.97 -4.68 1.49
C VAL A 148 7.03 -3.52 1.78
N ARG A 149 7.51 -2.43 2.40
CA ARG A 149 6.71 -1.23 2.65
C ARG A 149 6.23 -0.56 1.36
N ALA A 150 7.07 -0.47 0.33
CA ALA A 150 6.71 0.12 -0.96
C ALA A 150 5.64 -0.70 -1.72
N VAL A 151 5.74 -2.04 -1.72
CA VAL A 151 4.73 -2.91 -2.33
C VAL A 151 3.43 -2.87 -1.53
N GLY A 152 3.52 -2.87 -0.20
CA GLY A 152 2.36 -2.69 0.68
C GLY A 152 1.66 -1.33 0.51
N ALA A 153 2.43 -0.26 0.31
CA ALA A 153 1.90 1.07 -0.02
C ALA A 153 1.12 1.05 -1.34
N LEU A 154 1.66 0.40 -2.37
CA LEU A 154 0.99 0.23 -3.65
C LEU A 154 -0.30 -0.62 -3.52
N PHE A 155 -0.30 -1.65 -2.69
CA PHE A 155 -1.50 -2.44 -2.40
C PHE A 155 -2.63 -1.57 -1.86
N LEU A 156 -2.37 -0.78 -0.81
CA LEU A 156 -3.35 0.16 -0.25
C LEU A 156 -3.82 1.20 -1.27
N ALA A 157 -2.90 1.73 -2.07
CA ALA A 157 -3.21 2.67 -3.14
C ALA A 157 -4.19 2.08 -4.17
N ILE A 158 -3.97 0.82 -4.59
CA ILE A 158 -4.85 0.12 -5.50
C ILE A 158 -6.23 -0.12 -4.88
N LEU A 159 -6.29 -0.58 -3.62
CA LEU A 159 -7.55 -0.82 -2.93
C LEU A 159 -8.40 0.46 -2.80
N ARG A 160 -7.76 1.61 -2.57
CA ARG A 160 -8.44 2.90 -2.51
C ARG A 160 -8.91 3.38 -3.88
N CYS A 161 -8.28 2.94 -4.97
CA CYS A 161 -8.58 3.47 -6.29
C CYS A 161 -9.93 2.98 -6.81
N GLU A 162 -10.87 3.92 -7.01
CA GLU A 162 -12.22 3.58 -7.45
C GLU A 162 -12.25 2.92 -8.82
N ALA A 163 -11.36 3.35 -9.72
CA ALA A 163 -11.22 2.76 -11.05
C ALA A 163 -10.75 1.31 -11.00
N CYS A 164 -10.13 0.86 -9.89
CA CYS A 164 -9.60 -0.49 -9.74
C CYS A 164 -10.60 -1.51 -9.17
N ARG A 165 -11.77 -1.09 -8.67
CA ARG A 165 -12.68 -1.96 -7.89
C ARG A 165 -13.12 -3.22 -8.64
N ILE A 166 -13.54 -3.09 -9.90
CA ILE A 166 -13.96 -4.21 -10.75
C ILE A 166 -12.81 -5.21 -10.91
N ALA A 167 -11.62 -4.71 -11.23
CA ALA A 167 -10.45 -5.55 -11.41
C ALA A 167 -10.05 -6.26 -10.10
N ILE A 168 -10.19 -5.60 -8.94
CA ILE A 168 -9.92 -6.19 -7.61
C ILE A 168 -10.91 -7.32 -7.32
N ALA A 169 -12.20 -7.11 -7.61
CA ALA A 169 -13.22 -8.15 -7.47
C ALA A 169 -12.94 -9.35 -8.38
N GLN A 170 -12.63 -9.11 -9.66
CA GLN A 170 -12.27 -10.15 -10.62
C GLN A 170 -10.97 -10.90 -10.25
N ALA A 171 -10.03 -10.23 -9.59
CA ALA A 171 -8.82 -10.84 -9.06
C ALA A 171 -9.07 -11.74 -7.85
N GLY A 172 -10.29 -11.76 -7.30
CA GLY A 172 -10.66 -12.58 -6.14
C GLY A 172 -10.05 -12.09 -4.83
N TRP A 173 -9.63 -10.83 -4.76
CA TRP A 173 -9.01 -10.28 -3.56
C TRP A 173 -10.03 -9.95 -2.46
N LEU A 174 -11.31 -9.84 -2.79
CA LEU A 174 -12.37 -9.51 -1.83
C LEU A 174 -13.07 -10.77 -1.37
N SER A 175 -13.07 -10.99 -0.07
CA SER A 175 -13.89 -12.02 0.56
C SER A 175 -15.23 -11.40 0.96
N CYS A 176 -16.36 -11.85 0.37
CA CYS A 176 -17.71 -11.37 0.71
C CYS A 176 -18.78 -12.48 0.64
N ASP A 177 -19.73 -12.46 1.58
CA ASP A 177 -20.84 -13.43 1.68
C ASP A 177 -22.05 -12.92 0.88
N PHE A 178 -22.00 -12.93 -0.46
CA PHE A 178 -23.19 -12.75 -1.33
C PHE A 178 -23.70 -11.32 -1.61
N SER A 179 -22.86 -10.28 -1.57
CA SER A 179 -23.23 -8.96 -2.11
C SER A 179 -22.14 -8.37 -3.01
N ASN A 180 -22.51 -7.50 -3.95
CA ASN A 180 -21.61 -6.90 -4.95
C ASN A 180 -20.28 -6.46 -4.30
N PRO A 181 -19.17 -7.20 -4.49
CA PRO A 181 -17.90 -6.93 -3.81
C PRO A 181 -17.37 -5.52 -4.09
N GLU A 182 -17.69 -4.98 -5.27
CA GLU A 182 -17.24 -3.67 -5.74
C GLU A 182 -17.79 -2.50 -4.92
N ALA A 183 -19.00 -2.64 -4.37
CA ALA A 183 -19.63 -1.58 -3.57
C ALA A 183 -18.83 -1.29 -2.27
N TRP A 184 -18.07 -2.27 -1.78
CA TRP A 184 -17.44 -2.23 -0.45
C TRP A 184 -16.01 -1.68 -0.43
N LEU A 185 -15.39 -1.49 -1.60
CA LEU A 185 -14.14 -0.74 -1.69
C LEU A 185 -14.34 0.77 -1.76
N GLY A 186 -15.60 1.19 -1.95
CA GLY A 186 -15.92 2.55 -2.34
C GLY A 186 -16.34 3.51 -1.28
N GLU A 187 -16.46 3.01 -0.07
CA GLU A 187 -16.97 3.78 1.04
C GLU A 187 -16.15 3.37 2.24
N ASP A 188 -15.18 4.18 2.65
CA ASP A 188 -14.66 4.14 4.02
C ASP A 188 -15.72 4.66 5.01
N THR A 189 -16.96 4.22 4.83
CA THR A 189 -18.05 4.45 5.76
C THR A 189 -17.93 3.43 6.89
N PRO A 190 -18.55 3.70 8.04
CA PRO A 190 -18.74 2.70 9.11
C PRO A 190 -19.23 1.34 8.59
N SER A 191 -19.93 1.32 7.45
CA SER A 191 -20.50 0.12 6.83
C SER A 191 -19.46 -0.97 6.47
N CYS A 192 -18.27 -0.61 5.97
CA CYS A 192 -17.25 -1.60 5.60
C CYS A 192 -16.59 -2.23 6.82
N LYS A 193 -16.37 -1.43 7.89
CA LYS A 193 -15.83 -1.92 9.15
C LYS A 193 -16.81 -2.84 9.86
N GLU A 194 -18.09 -2.48 9.89
CA GLU A 194 -19.17 -3.29 10.47
C GLU A 194 -19.37 -4.62 9.75
N ARG A 195 -19.05 -4.67 8.45
CA ARG A 195 -19.17 -5.86 7.61
C ARG A 195 -17.95 -6.78 7.63
N TYR A 196 -16.85 -6.37 8.29
CA TYR A 196 -15.62 -7.16 8.37
C TYR A 196 -15.15 -7.60 6.96
N ILE A 197 -15.03 -6.64 6.05
CA ILE A 197 -14.52 -6.91 4.69
C ILE A 197 -13.00 -7.08 4.74
N THR A 198 -12.50 -8.17 4.17
CA THR A 198 -11.05 -8.40 3.99
C THR A 198 -10.68 -8.32 2.52
N ALA A 199 -9.64 -7.55 2.23
CA ALA A 199 -8.95 -7.56 0.94
C ALA A 199 -7.62 -8.31 1.08
N GLU A 200 -7.38 -9.31 0.24
CA GLU A 200 -6.22 -10.20 0.34
C GLU A 200 -5.55 -10.44 -1.00
N SER A 201 -4.27 -10.08 -1.08
CA SER A 201 -3.35 -10.51 -2.13
C SER A 201 -2.47 -11.66 -1.63
N LYS A 202 -1.42 -12.00 -2.37
CA LYS A 202 -0.54 -13.13 -2.00
C LYS A 202 0.21 -12.86 -0.71
N LEU A 203 0.83 -11.69 -0.59
CA LEU A 203 1.68 -11.28 0.53
C LEU A 203 1.00 -10.33 1.50
N PHE A 204 -0.16 -9.74 1.16
CA PHE A 204 -0.79 -8.72 1.99
C PHE A 204 -2.27 -9.00 2.25
N SER A 205 -2.73 -8.68 3.46
CA SER A 205 -4.15 -8.61 3.80
C SER A 205 -4.47 -7.27 4.46
N TYR A 206 -5.67 -6.76 4.22
CA TYR A 206 -6.18 -5.53 4.82
C TYR A 206 -7.62 -5.69 5.27
N ALA A 207 -7.90 -5.32 6.52
CA ALA A 207 -9.25 -5.15 7.04
C ALA A 207 -9.81 -3.82 6.52
N VAL A 208 -10.64 -3.86 5.48
CA VAL A 208 -11.07 -2.66 4.76
C VAL A 208 -11.79 -1.69 5.70
N GLY A 209 -11.33 -0.44 5.70
CA GLY A 209 -11.84 0.64 6.55
C GLY A 209 -11.12 0.78 7.90
N TRP A 210 -10.35 -0.22 8.36
CA TRP A 210 -9.61 -0.16 9.64
C TRP A 210 -8.34 0.69 9.52
N GLY A 211 -7.87 1.26 10.64
CA GLY A 211 -6.70 2.12 10.72
C GLY A 211 -6.25 2.36 12.16
N ASN A 212 -6.76 3.42 12.80
CA ASN A 212 -6.38 3.81 14.17
C ASN A 212 -7.03 2.98 15.28
N GLU A 213 -7.96 2.09 14.94
CA GLU A 213 -8.63 1.26 15.93
C GLU A 213 -7.64 0.29 16.58
N GLU A 214 -7.73 0.14 17.91
CA GLU A 214 -7.12 -1.01 18.57
C GLU A 214 -7.70 -2.28 17.96
N ILE A 215 -6.84 -3.17 17.45
CA ILE A 215 -7.23 -4.52 17.06
C ILE A 215 -7.65 -5.19 18.37
N PRO A 216 -8.96 -5.39 18.62
CA PRO A 216 -9.38 -5.77 19.95
C PRO A 216 -8.96 -7.22 20.15
N SER A 217 -8.09 -7.48 21.12
CA SER A 217 -7.90 -8.85 21.60
C SER A 217 -9.29 -9.43 21.85
N LYS A 218 -9.63 -10.55 21.19
CA LYS A 218 -10.91 -11.29 21.31
C LYS A 218 -12.10 -10.82 20.44
N LYS A 219 -11.94 -9.99 19.40
CA LYS A 219 -12.98 -9.93 18.36
C LYS A 219 -12.73 -11.05 17.34
N ASN A 220 -13.46 -12.16 17.46
CA ASN A 220 -13.53 -13.17 16.41
C ASN A 220 -13.87 -12.46 15.08
N TRP A 221 -13.00 -12.53 14.07
CA TRP A 221 -13.30 -11.95 12.75
C TRP A 221 -14.57 -12.59 12.20
N ARG A 222 -15.61 -11.77 12.00
CA ARG A 222 -16.97 -12.24 11.67
C ARG A 222 -17.26 -12.28 10.18
N GLY A 223 -16.45 -11.59 9.38
CA GLY A 223 -16.62 -11.54 7.93
C GLY A 223 -15.86 -12.67 7.22
N PRO A 224 -16.14 -12.86 5.93
CA PRO A 224 -15.36 -13.74 5.07
C PRO A 224 -13.91 -13.29 5.02
N SER A 225 -13.02 -14.27 5.10
CA SER A 225 -11.58 -14.08 4.99
C SER A 225 -10.90 -15.42 4.78
N SER A 226 -9.65 -15.38 4.37
CA SER A 226 -8.78 -16.54 4.39
C SER A 226 -8.61 -17.07 5.82
N TYR A 227 -8.40 -18.38 5.92
CA TYR A 227 -8.14 -19.02 7.20
C TYR A 227 -6.91 -18.44 7.90
N ARG A 228 -5.86 -18.04 7.15
CA ARG A 228 -4.65 -17.42 7.71
C ARG A 228 -4.96 -16.08 8.37
N PHE A 229 -5.77 -15.23 7.72
CA PHE A 229 -6.11 -13.91 8.24
C PHE A 229 -6.98 -14.04 9.48
N LYS A 230 -8.01 -14.89 9.44
CA LYS A 230 -8.86 -15.16 10.58
C LYS A 230 -8.07 -15.67 11.79
N ARG A 231 -7.20 -16.66 11.58
CA ARG A 231 -6.37 -17.22 12.66
C ARG A 231 -5.44 -16.16 13.26
N TRP A 232 -4.82 -15.32 12.44
CA TRP A 232 -3.96 -14.24 12.91
C TRP A 232 -4.74 -13.18 13.69
N PHE A 233 -5.91 -12.77 13.20
CA PHE A 233 -6.73 -11.73 13.83
C PHE A 233 -7.29 -12.18 15.19
N ASP A 234 -7.59 -13.48 15.32
CA ASP A 234 -8.19 -14.08 16.51
C ASP A 234 -7.14 -14.49 17.59
N THR A 235 -5.84 -14.35 17.30
CA THR A 235 -4.72 -14.65 18.23
C THR A 235 -4.39 -13.44 19.10
#